data_AF-A0A3D5DB78-F1
#
_entry.id   AF-A0A3D5DB78-F1
#
_cell.length_a   1.000
_cell.length_b   1.000
_cell.length_c   1.000
_cell.angle_alpha   90.00
_cell.angle_beta   90.00
_cell.angle_gamma   90.00
#
_symmetry.space_group_name_H-M   'P 1'
#
loop_
_entity.id
_entity.type
_entity.pdbx_description
1 polymer ?
#
loop_
_entity_poly.entity_id
_entity_poly.type
_entity_poly.pdbx_seq_one_letter_code
_entity_poly.pdbx_strand_id
1 'polypeptide(L)'
;MKKPSRKRWLVALTSLSILLVSCVVLSNTEVEKLNQDPNYWAFPGGNYWNWRYTELKQINKYNVRNLQAAWTFSTGVLRGHEGGPLVLPGSATGLPHDTLYIHSAFPNNTFAINLDTLEIVWEYVPVQDYDETVPVMC
;
A
#
# COMPACT_ATOMS: atom_id res chain seq x y z
N MET A 1 -0.81 -47.42 36.86
CA MET A 1 -0.72 -46.41 35.78
C MET A 1 -0.66 -47.14 34.43
N LYS A 2 -1.67 -47.00 33.55
CA LYS A 2 -1.72 -47.72 32.25
C LYS A 2 -0.89 -46.98 31.20
N LYS A 3 0.09 -47.66 30.58
CA LYS A 3 0.92 -47.08 29.51
C LYS A 3 0.05 -46.76 28.27
N PRO A 4 0.17 -45.58 27.67
CA PRO A 4 -0.63 -45.21 26.50
C PRO A 4 -0.31 -46.09 25.29
N SER A 5 -1.35 -46.49 24.56
CA SER A 5 -1.27 -47.34 23.35
C SER A 5 -0.48 -46.66 22.23
N ARG A 6 0.33 -47.43 21.48
CA ARG A 6 1.09 -46.94 20.31
C ARG A 6 0.22 -46.19 19.29
N LYS A 7 -1.06 -46.55 19.15
CA LYS A 7 -2.02 -45.83 18.29
C LYS A 7 -2.29 -44.39 18.77
N ARG A 8 -2.30 -44.15 20.09
CA ARG A 8 -2.46 -42.80 20.66
C ARG A 8 -1.22 -41.94 20.42
N TRP A 9 -0.03 -42.53 20.45
CA TRP A 9 1.21 -41.85 20.09
C TRP A 9 1.26 -41.50 18.60
N LEU A 10 0.85 -42.43 17.73
CA LEU A 10 0.76 -42.18 16.29
C LEU A 10 -0.23 -41.06 15.96
N VAL A 11 -1.41 -41.04 16.58
CA VAL A 11 -2.41 -39.97 16.39
C VAL A 11 -1.90 -38.63 16.93
N ALA A 12 -1.22 -38.61 18.09
CA ALA A 12 -0.63 -37.39 18.64
C ALA A 12 0.51 -36.83 17.77
N LEU A 13 1.34 -37.71 17.21
CA LEU A 13 2.44 -37.33 16.30
C LEU A 13 1.91 -36.80 14.97
N THR A 14 0.89 -37.43 14.37
CA THR A 14 0.31 -36.96 13.11
C THR A 14 -0.42 -35.62 13.27
N SER A 15 -1.11 -35.41 14.40
CA SER A 15 -1.76 -34.12 14.69
C SER A 15 -0.75 -32.99 14.98
N LEU A 16 0.39 -33.28 15.61
CA LEU A 16 1.47 -32.32 15.78
C LEU A 16 2.12 -31.92 14.44
N SER A 17 2.28 -32.89 13.52
CA SER A 17 2.81 -32.62 12.17
C SER A 17 1.89 -31.74 11.32
N ILE A 18 0.56 -31.85 11.47
CA ILE A 18 -0.41 -31.01 10.73
C ILE A 18 -0.39 -29.56 11.22
N LEU A 19 -0.14 -29.33 12.52
CA LEU A 19 0.01 -27.97 13.08
C LEU A 19 1.29 -27.28 12.60
N LEU A 20 2.37 -28.02 12.37
CA LEU A 20 3.65 -27.51 11.87
C LEU A 20 3.64 -27.18 10.37
N VAL A 21 2.65 -27.65 9.61
CA VAL A 21 2.42 -27.31 8.19
C VAL A 21 1.43 -26.14 8.07
N SER A 22 1.36 -25.26 9.07
CA SER A 22 0.73 -23.95 8.87
C SER A 22 1.72 -23.08 8.09
N CYS A 23 1.39 -22.79 6.84
CA CYS A 23 2.17 -21.88 5.99
C CYS A 23 2.44 -20.58 6.75
N VAL A 24 3.72 -20.25 6.98
CA VAL A 24 4.09 -18.96 7.54
C VAL A 24 3.86 -17.91 6.46
N VAL A 25 2.82 -17.09 6.62
CA VAL A 25 2.63 -15.89 5.80
C VAL A 25 3.61 -14.84 6.30
N LEU A 26 4.64 -14.54 5.52
CA LEU A 26 5.59 -13.47 5.80
C LEU A 26 5.11 -12.15 5.18
N SER A 27 5.34 -11.03 5.86
CA SER A 27 5.19 -9.70 5.29
C SER A 27 6.23 -9.46 4.19
N ASN A 28 5.94 -8.57 3.25
CA ASN A 28 6.97 -8.11 2.33
C ASN A 28 7.95 -7.22 3.10
N THR A 29 9.17 -7.71 3.31
CA THR A 29 10.19 -7.06 4.11
C THR A 29 10.72 -5.76 3.48
N GLU A 30 10.65 -5.61 2.16
CA GLU A 30 11.03 -4.38 1.47
C GLU A 30 10.02 -3.26 1.77
N VAL A 31 8.72 -3.56 1.68
CA VAL A 31 7.66 -2.61 2.05
C VAL A 31 7.72 -2.28 3.53
N GLU A 32 7.98 -3.27 4.40
CA GLU A 32 8.16 -3.04 5.83
C GLU A 32 9.33 -2.09 6.10
N LYS A 33 10.44 -2.23 5.38
CA LYS A 33 11.58 -1.31 5.47
C LYS A 33 11.23 0.10 4.99
N LEU A 34 10.47 0.23 3.90
CA LEU A 34 10.01 1.54 3.41
C LEU A 34 9.09 2.23 4.42
N ASN A 35 8.23 1.49 5.10
CA ASN A 35 7.33 2.01 6.13
C ASN A 35 8.07 2.55 7.38
N GLN A 36 9.37 2.29 7.53
CA GLN A 36 10.19 2.82 8.63
C GLN A 36 10.70 4.23 8.36
N ASP A 37 10.72 4.67 7.10
CA ASP A 37 11.13 6.04 6.75
C ASP A 37 9.89 6.94 6.65
N PRO A 38 9.72 7.93 7.55
CA PRO A 38 8.51 8.75 7.59
C PRO A 38 8.37 9.71 6.41
N ASN A 39 9.38 9.84 5.54
CA ASN A 39 9.28 10.62 4.29
C ASN A 39 8.47 9.88 3.21
N TYR A 40 8.26 8.58 3.37
CA TYR A 40 7.56 7.74 2.39
C TYR A 40 6.22 7.24 2.93
N TRP A 41 5.28 7.02 2.01
CA TRP A 41 3.97 6.43 2.29
C TRP A 41 3.78 5.24 1.36
N ALA A 42 4.41 4.12 1.73
CA ALA A 42 4.52 2.93 0.88
C ALA A 42 3.35 1.94 1.01
N PHE A 43 2.42 2.21 1.94
CA PHE A 43 1.25 1.38 2.18
C PHE A 43 0.00 2.27 2.39
N PRO A 44 -1.21 1.90 1.94
CA PRO A 44 -2.41 2.76 2.06
C PRO A 44 -2.71 3.24 3.48
N GLY A 45 -2.34 2.44 4.47
CA GLY A 45 -2.46 2.71 5.90
C GLY A 45 -1.26 3.38 6.58
N GLY A 46 -0.24 3.76 5.81
CA GLY A 46 1.08 4.19 6.28
C GLY A 46 2.00 3.03 6.64
N ASN A 47 1.48 1.97 7.24
CA ASN A 47 2.22 0.74 7.56
C ASN A 47 1.27 -0.47 7.66
N TYR A 48 1.81 -1.66 7.89
CA TYR A 48 1.02 -2.89 8.04
C TYR A 48 0.10 -2.92 9.26
N TRP A 49 0.33 -2.07 10.26
CA TRP A 49 -0.59 -1.90 11.40
C TRP A 49 -1.78 -0.99 11.07
N ASN A 50 -1.73 -0.28 9.94
CA ASN A 50 -2.81 0.54 9.39
C ASN A 50 -3.28 1.66 10.35
N TRP A 51 -2.37 2.23 11.15
CA TRP A 51 -2.69 3.30 12.10
C TRP A 51 -2.80 4.68 11.46
N ARG A 52 -2.33 4.85 10.21
CA ARG A 52 -2.35 6.12 9.47
C ARG A 52 -1.63 7.26 10.22
N TYR A 53 -0.50 6.92 10.86
CA TYR A 53 0.33 7.83 11.67
C TYR A 53 1.68 8.09 11.00
N THR A 54 2.23 9.30 11.16
CA THR A 54 3.59 9.67 10.75
C THR A 54 4.32 10.38 11.89
N GLU A 55 5.64 10.17 11.98
CA GLU A 55 6.52 10.88 12.90
C GLU A 55 6.88 12.30 12.40
N LEU A 56 6.55 12.65 11.16
CA LEU A 56 6.79 13.99 10.61
C LEU A 56 6.06 15.06 11.43
N LYS A 57 6.81 16.10 11.82
CA LYS A 57 6.34 17.17 12.71
C LYS A 57 6.60 18.58 12.18
N GLN A 58 7.00 18.69 10.91
CA GLN A 58 7.26 19.98 10.27
C GLN A 58 5.99 20.85 10.30
N ILE A 59 4.85 20.28 9.93
CA ILE A 59 3.53 20.87 10.16
C ILE A 59 3.07 20.48 11.56
N ASN A 60 2.64 21.46 12.35
CA ASN A 60 2.20 21.26 13.73
C ASN A 60 1.18 22.33 14.15
N LYS A 61 0.64 22.19 15.37
CA LYS A 61 -0.41 23.06 15.91
C LYS A 61 -0.08 24.56 15.94
N TYR A 62 1.20 24.93 15.88
CA TYR A 62 1.62 26.33 15.94
C TYR A 62 1.75 26.98 14.55
N ASN A 63 1.99 26.19 13.49
CA ASN A 63 2.23 26.69 12.14
C ASN A 63 1.21 26.23 11.09
N VAL A 64 0.29 25.31 11.41
CA VAL A 64 -0.75 24.82 10.48
C VAL A 64 -1.61 25.94 9.88
N ARG A 65 -1.77 27.05 10.62
CA ARG A 65 -2.46 28.26 10.14
C ARG A 65 -1.82 28.92 8.89
N ASN A 66 -0.57 28.57 8.58
CA ASN A 66 0.17 29.10 7.44
C ASN A 66 0.15 28.15 6.23
N LEU A 67 -0.56 27.02 6.30
CA LEU A 67 -0.58 26.03 5.23
C LEU A 67 -1.28 26.61 3.99
N GLN A 68 -0.68 26.37 2.82
CA GLN A 68 -1.21 26.78 1.52
C GLN A 68 -1.09 25.63 0.53
N ALA A 69 -1.92 25.64 -0.51
CA ALA A 69 -1.78 24.69 -1.62
C ALA A 69 -0.44 24.96 -2.34
N ALA A 70 0.42 23.95 -2.39
CA ALA A 70 1.69 24.05 -3.10
C ALA A 70 1.51 23.84 -4.61
N TRP A 71 0.67 22.90 -5.00
CA TRP A 71 0.33 22.55 -6.38
C TRP A 71 -0.94 21.69 -6.41
N THR A 72 -1.47 21.46 -7.61
CA THR A 72 -2.66 20.62 -7.84
C THR A 72 -2.47 19.76 -9.07
N PHE A 73 -3.08 18.57 -9.09
CA PHE A 73 -3.09 17.66 -10.23
C PHE A 73 -4.52 17.17 -10.49
N SER A 74 -4.93 17.18 -11.75
CA SER A 74 -6.22 16.64 -12.17
C SER A 74 -6.04 15.22 -12.65
N THR A 75 -6.85 14.29 -12.14
CA THR A 75 -6.90 12.89 -12.61
C THR A 75 -7.59 12.73 -13.96
N GLY A 76 -8.20 13.80 -14.49
CA GLY A 76 -8.89 13.78 -15.79
C GLY A 76 -10.23 13.05 -15.79
N VAL A 77 -10.69 12.52 -14.65
CA VAL A 77 -11.95 11.77 -14.54
C VAL A 77 -12.82 12.30 -13.39
N LEU A 78 -14.11 11.98 -13.46
CA LEU A 78 -15.11 12.38 -12.46
C LEU A 78 -15.47 11.20 -11.55
N ARG A 79 -16.52 11.38 -10.72
CA ARG A 79 -17.04 10.41 -9.73
C ARG A 79 -16.16 10.24 -8.49
N GLY A 80 -16.48 9.25 -7.66
CA GLY A 80 -15.85 9.02 -6.35
C GLY A 80 -14.38 8.63 -6.49
N HIS A 81 -13.51 9.38 -5.84
CA HIS A 81 -12.09 9.10 -5.67
C HIS A 81 -11.83 8.75 -4.20
N GLU A 82 -11.78 7.47 -3.84
CA GLU A 82 -11.37 7.04 -2.50
C GLU A 82 -9.90 6.63 -2.48
N GLY A 83 -9.50 5.97 -1.39
CA GLY A 83 -8.09 5.67 -1.12
C GLY A 83 -7.25 6.93 -0.97
N GLY A 84 -6.01 6.85 -1.42
CA GLY A 84 -5.04 7.95 -1.40
C GLY A 84 -3.80 7.58 -2.20
N PRO A 85 -2.86 8.53 -2.37
CA PRO A 85 -1.65 8.28 -3.13
C PRO A 85 -0.62 7.46 -2.34
N LEU A 86 0.37 6.94 -3.06
CA LEU A 86 1.61 6.40 -2.48
C LEU A 86 2.78 7.32 -2.82
N VAL A 87 3.74 7.44 -1.90
CA VAL A 87 5.00 8.16 -2.12
C VAL A 87 6.14 7.20 -1.86
N LEU A 88 6.93 6.93 -2.90
CA LEU A 88 8.00 5.93 -2.87
C LEU A 88 9.34 6.53 -3.31
N PRO A 89 10.46 6.05 -2.75
CA PRO A 89 11.77 6.48 -3.22
C PRO A 89 12.04 5.98 -4.63
N GLY A 90 12.87 6.72 -5.38
CA GLY A 90 13.37 6.27 -6.68
C GLY A 90 14.04 4.88 -6.61
N SER A 91 14.74 4.60 -5.51
CA SER A 91 15.40 3.31 -5.26
C SER A 91 14.44 2.11 -5.16
N ALA A 92 13.18 2.33 -4.75
CA ALA A 92 12.17 1.26 -4.68
C ALA A 92 11.43 1.07 -6.01
N THR A 93 11.40 2.09 -6.86
CA THR A 93 10.62 2.11 -8.10
C THR A 93 11.47 1.86 -9.34
N GLY A 94 12.80 1.96 -9.22
CA GLY A 94 13.73 1.96 -10.34
C GLY A 94 13.75 3.28 -11.12
N LEU A 95 13.07 4.32 -10.63
CA LEU A 95 13.06 5.65 -11.20
C LEU A 95 14.19 6.51 -10.59
N PRO A 96 14.70 7.53 -11.30
CA PRO A 96 15.81 8.35 -10.80
C PRO A 96 15.41 9.33 -9.69
N HIS A 97 14.11 9.45 -9.39
CA HIS A 97 13.53 10.43 -8.46
C HIS A 97 12.47 9.78 -7.58
N ASP A 98 12.16 10.44 -6.46
CA ASP A 98 11.04 10.07 -5.62
C ASP A 98 9.73 10.32 -6.38
N THR A 99 8.81 9.37 -6.26
CA THR A 99 7.65 9.27 -7.14
C THR A 99 6.37 9.22 -6.35
N LEU A 100 5.42 10.07 -6.73
CA LEU A 100 4.04 10.03 -6.26
C LEU A 100 3.20 9.19 -7.22
N TYR A 101 2.50 8.21 -6.70
CA TYR A 101 1.55 7.40 -7.44
C TYR A 101 0.12 7.83 -7.10
N ILE A 102 -0.65 8.17 -8.13
CA ILE A 102 -2.06 8.54 -8.02
C ILE A 102 -2.87 7.55 -8.84
N HIS A 103 -4.02 7.12 -8.31
CA HIS A 103 -5.02 6.40 -9.07
C HIS A 103 -6.29 7.24 -9.16
N SER A 104 -7.13 6.94 -10.13
CA SER A 104 -8.42 7.61 -10.33
C SER A 104 -9.60 6.68 -10.13
N ALA A 105 -10.80 7.25 -10.11
CA ALA A 105 -12.04 6.51 -10.32
C ALA A 105 -12.00 5.76 -11.66
N PHE A 106 -13.02 4.92 -11.92
CA PHE A 106 -13.20 4.24 -13.21
C PHE A 106 -12.94 5.18 -14.41
N PRO A 107 -12.09 4.80 -15.38
CA PRO A 107 -11.59 3.46 -15.67
C PRO A 107 -10.25 3.12 -14.99
N ASN A 108 -9.95 3.68 -13.82
CA ASN A 108 -8.81 3.31 -12.98
C ASN A 108 -7.44 3.70 -13.57
N ASN A 109 -7.35 4.91 -14.12
CA ASN A 109 -6.08 5.48 -14.57
C ASN A 109 -5.09 5.51 -13.41
N THR A 110 -3.83 5.17 -13.70
CA THR A 110 -2.74 5.23 -12.74
C THR A 110 -1.63 6.12 -13.28
N PHE A 111 -1.15 7.04 -12.45
CA PHE A 111 -0.14 8.03 -12.79
C PHE A 111 1.07 7.86 -11.89
N ALA A 112 2.27 7.95 -12.47
CA ALA A 112 3.51 8.18 -11.73
C ALA A 112 3.97 9.62 -11.97
N ILE A 113 4.17 10.38 -10.90
CA ILE A 113 4.54 11.80 -10.94
C ILE A 113 5.92 11.96 -10.29
N ASN A 114 6.83 12.60 -11.01
CA ASN A 114 8.15 12.98 -10.49
C ASN A 114 7.97 14.10 -9.44
N LEU A 115 8.42 13.89 -8.20
CA LEU A 115 8.26 14.88 -7.14
C LEU A 115 9.23 16.08 -7.25
N ASP A 116 10.27 16.00 -8.08
CA ASP A 116 11.19 17.11 -8.33
C ASP A 116 10.62 18.11 -9.35
N THR A 117 9.95 17.61 -10.40
CA THR A 117 9.44 18.44 -11.51
C THR A 117 7.92 18.58 -11.53
N LEU A 118 7.21 17.73 -10.79
CA LEU A 118 5.74 17.60 -10.78
C LEU A 118 5.14 17.22 -12.14
N GLU A 119 5.94 16.59 -13.00
CA GLU A 119 5.52 16.09 -14.30
C GLU A 119 5.16 14.60 -14.25
N ILE A 120 4.22 14.19 -15.12
CA ILE A 120 3.88 12.78 -15.30
C ILE A 120 5.08 12.07 -15.95
N VAL A 121 5.61 11.07 -15.26
CA VAL A 121 6.64 10.15 -15.80
C VAL A 121 5.99 9.17 -16.76
N TRP A 122 4.87 8.59 -16.35
CA TRP A 122 4.05 7.71 -17.16
C TRP A 122 2.60 7.69 -16.65
N GLU A 123 1.69 7.32 -17.56
CA GLU A 123 0.29 7.04 -17.26
C GLU A 123 -0.06 5.64 -17.81
N TYR A 124 -0.87 4.91 -17.05
CA TYR A 124 -1.49 3.68 -17.49
C TYR A 124 -3.01 3.79 -17.39
N VAL A 125 -3.70 3.53 -18.51
CA VAL A 125 -5.15 3.49 -18.60
C VAL A 125 -5.56 2.10 -19.08
N PRO A 126 -6.18 1.26 -18.24
CA PRO A 126 -6.61 -0.07 -18.67
C PRO A 126 -7.79 0.04 -19.64
N VAL A 127 -7.81 -0.85 -20.63
CA VAL A 127 -8.95 -1.00 -21.55
C VAL A 127 -10.02 -1.82 -20.84
N GLN A 128 -11.20 -1.24 -20.67
CA GLN A 128 -12.35 -1.88 -20.02
C GLN A 128 -13.60 -1.71 -20.89
N ASP A 129 -14.42 -2.76 -20.97
CA ASP A 129 -15.73 -2.69 -21.64
C ASP A 129 -16.74 -2.02 -20.71
N TYR A 130 -17.34 -0.92 -21.16
CA TYR A 130 -18.27 -0.10 -20.39
C TYR A 130 -19.67 -0.75 -20.27
N ASP A 131 -19.99 -1.66 -21.18
CA ASP A 131 -21.28 -2.36 -21.18
C ASP A 131 -21.25 -3.57 -20.23
N GLU A 132 -20.07 -4.16 -20.02
CA GLU A 132 -19.88 -5.29 -19.10
C GLU A 132 -19.37 -4.87 -17.71
N THR A 133 -18.60 -3.79 -17.62
CA THR A 133 -17.97 -3.36 -16.37
C THR A 133 -18.80 -2.30 -15.67
N VAL A 134 -19.38 -2.66 -14.52
CA VAL A 134 -20.09 -1.71 -13.68
C VAL A 134 -19.08 -0.74 -13.05
N PRO A 135 -19.18 0.58 -13.34
CA PRO A 135 -18.28 1.55 -12.72
C PRO A 135 -18.63 1.66 -11.23
N VAL A 136 -17.81 1.06 -10.37
CA VAL A 136 -17.88 1.25 -8.92
C VAL A 136 -16.88 2.34 -8.55
N MET A 137 -17.18 3.09 -7.49
CA MET A 137 -16.17 3.94 -6.83
C MET A 137 -14.97 3.08 -6.42
N CYS A 138 -13.76 3.62 -6.60
CA CYS A 138 -12.56 3.09 -5.94
C CYS A 138 -12.48 3.67 -4.55
#